data_AF-A0A7X9WPM0-F1
#
_entry.id   AF-A0A7X9WPM0-F1
#
_cell.length_a   1.000
_cell.length_b   1.000
_cell.length_c   1.000
_cell.angle_alpha   90.00
_cell.angle_beta   90.00
_cell.angle_gamma   90.00
#
_symmetry.space_group_name_H-M   'P 1'
#
loop_
_entity.id
_entity.type
_entity.pdbx_description
1 polymer ?
#
loop_
_entity_poly.entity_id
_entity_poly.type
_entity_poly.pdbx_seq_one_letter_code
_entity_poly.pdbx_strand_id
1 'polypeptide(L)'
;MTDVDRELARADALLERTRDRAVSQRTRRNKEVEFARRLGRIAGADALIIIGAIVVGLFYPLGMMGALGVMALLILATAFFAIMPVSAPVTVEALGQVPLKALPMTTERWLETQRPALPAPVRTLVDSIGVKLETLAPQLATLNESEPAAAEVRKLIGEQLPELVKGYQRVPEPLRKVERNGLTPDQQLTQGLQLIDDEIAEMTTQIAQGDLDALATRGRYLQIRYKDDEIAG
;
A
#
# COMPACT_ATOMS: atom_id res chain seq x y z
N MET A 1 34.71 24.93 5.06
CA MET A 1 33.42 24.61 4.40
C MET A 1 33.65 24.77 2.91
N THR A 2 33.85 23.65 2.23
CA THR A 2 34.27 23.59 0.83
C THR A 2 33.07 23.82 -0.09
N ASP A 3 33.30 24.22 -1.36
CA ASP A 3 32.22 24.35 -2.34
C ASP A 3 31.49 23.03 -2.58
N VAL A 4 32.18 21.89 -2.41
CA VAL A 4 31.59 20.55 -2.46
C VAL A 4 30.56 20.36 -1.35
N ASP A 5 30.83 20.79 -0.12
CA ASP A 5 29.85 20.74 0.99
C ASP A 5 28.60 21.57 0.67
N ARG A 6 28.76 22.66 -0.07
CA ARG A 6 27.68 23.57 -0.44
C ARG A 6 26.84 23.05 -1.60
N GLU A 7 27.45 22.31 -2.52
CA GLU A 7 26.75 21.59 -3.59
C GLU A 7 26.03 20.35 -3.04
N LEU A 8 26.65 19.59 -2.12
CA LEU A 8 26.02 18.45 -1.45
C LEU A 8 24.80 18.88 -0.62
N ALA A 9 24.90 19.97 0.14
CA ALA A 9 23.76 20.51 0.89
C ALA A 9 22.61 20.99 -0.02
N ARG A 10 22.91 21.48 -1.23
CA ARG A 10 21.89 21.85 -2.22
C ARG A 10 21.25 20.63 -2.88
N ALA A 11 22.03 19.58 -3.14
CA ALA A 11 21.53 18.31 -3.66
C ALA A 11 20.58 17.64 -2.64
N ASP A 12 20.97 17.57 -1.36
CA ASP A 12 20.13 17.04 -0.29
C ASP A 12 18.83 17.83 -0.14
N ALA A 13 18.89 19.17 -0.15
CA ALA A 13 17.69 20.00 -0.06
C ALA A 13 16.72 19.81 -1.25
N LEU A 14 17.25 19.49 -2.44
CA LEU A 14 16.43 19.20 -3.62
C LEU A 14 15.82 17.79 -3.56
N LEU A 15 16.58 16.80 -3.09
CA LEU A 15 16.11 15.42 -2.87
C LEU A 15 15.04 15.35 -1.77
N GLU A 16 15.20 16.11 -0.70
CA GLU A 16 14.23 16.18 0.38
C GLU A 16 12.92 16.83 -0.09
N ARG A 17 12.99 17.89 -0.91
CA ARG A 17 11.81 18.55 -1.49
C ARG A 17 11.07 17.66 -2.51
N THR A 18 11.75 16.82 -3.27
CA THR A 18 11.10 15.85 -4.17
C THR A 18 10.51 14.68 -3.41
N ARG A 19 11.19 14.17 -2.38
CA ARG A 19 10.68 13.13 -1.47
C ARG A 19 9.42 13.59 -0.75
N ASP A 20 9.41 14.79 -0.19
CA ASP A 20 8.23 15.38 0.47
C ASP A 20 7.05 15.54 -0.50
N ARG A 21 7.31 15.94 -1.74
CA ARG A 21 6.27 16.02 -2.78
C ARG A 21 5.71 14.65 -3.14
N ALA A 22 6.55 13.63 -3.31
CA ALA A 22 6.12 12.26 -3.58
C ALA A 22 5.26 11.69 -2.44
N VAL A 23 5.71 11.86 -1.19
CA VAL A 23 4.97 11.44 0.01
C VAL A 23 3.64 12.18 0.14
N SER A 24 3.63 13.49 -0.14
CA SER A 24 2.40 14.31 -0.09
C SER A 24 1.39 13.97 -1.20
N GLN A 25 1.86 13.58 -2.39
CA GLN A 25 0.99 13.12 -3.48
C GLN A 25 0.42 11.73 -3.20
N ARG A 26 1.21 10.84 -2.60
CA ARG A 26 0.79 9.50 -2.18
C ARG A 26 -0.32 9.55 -1.12
N THR A 27 -0.14 10.38 -0.08
CA THR A 27 -1.17 10.60 0.95
C THR A 27 -2.45 11.25 0.41
N ARG A 28 -2.39 11.99 -0.70
CA ARG A 28 -3.59 12.55 -1.36
C ARG A 28 -4.33 11.49 -2.18
N ARG A 29 -3.62 10.69 -2.98
CA ARG A 29 -4.20 9.61 -3.80
C ARG A 29 -4.93 8.56 -2.96
N ASN A 30 -4.35 8.16 -1.82
CA ASN A 30 -4.97 7.17 -0.94
C ASN A 30 -6.28 7.70 -0.29
N LYS A 31 -6.34 9.00 0.02
CA LYS A 31 -7.57 9.65 0.48
C LYS A 31 -8.63 9.69 -0.63
N GLU A 32 -8.26 10.04 -1.85
CA GLU A 32 -9.19 10.14 -3.00
C GLU A 32 -9.90 8.81 -3.30
N VAL A 33 -9.19 7.67 -3.21
CA VAL A 33 -9.79 6.34 -3.44
C VAL A 33 -10.77 5.96 -2.32
N GLU A 34 -10.45 6.32 -1.08
CA GLU A 34 -11.36 6.09 0.06
C GLU A 34 -12.60 6.99 0.00
N PHE A 35 -12.43 8.26 -0.39
CA PHE A 35 -13.53 9.19 -0.62
C PHE A 35 -14.43 8.75 -1.78
N ALA A 36 -13.85 8.26 -2.89
CA ALA A 36 -14.61 7.76 -4.03
C ALA A 36 -15.46 6.52 -3.67
N ARG A 37 -14.90 5.57 -2.90
CA ARG A 37 -15.64 4.40 -2.42
C ARG A 37 -16.73 4.76 -1.41
N ARG A 38 -16.48 5.75 -0.53
CA ARG A 38 -17.48 6.31 0.39
C ARG A 38 -18.66 6.91 -0.39
N LEU A 39 -18.36 7.75 -1.39
CA LEU A 39 -19.35 8.42 -2.20
C LEU A 39 -20.20 7.42 -3.02
N GLY A 40 -19.58 6.37 -3.55
CA GLY A 40 -20.29 5.31 -4.28
C GLY A 40 -21.29 4.51 -3.43
N ARG A 41 -20.96 4.19 -2.17
CA ARG A 41 -21.89 3.48 -1.27
C ARG A 41 -23.05 4.37 -0.83
N ILE A 42 -22.79 5.63 -0.51
CA ILE A 42 -23.82 6.61 -0.16
C ILE A 42 -24.78 6.79 -1.33
N ALA A 43 -24.24 7.05 -2.53
CA ALA A 43 -25.04 7.21 -3.74
C ALA A 43 -25.90 5.97 -4.06
N GLY A 44 -25.37 4.76 -3.87
CA GLY A 44 -26.11 3.52 -4.06
C GLY A 44 -27.24 3.30 -3.05
N ALA A 45 -26.99 3.58 -1.77
CA ALA A 45 -28.00 3.47 -0.71
C ALA A 45 -29.13 4.49 -0.91
N ASP A 46 -28.78 5.75 -1.20
CA ASP A 46 -29.75 6.82 -1.43
C ASP A 46 -30.58 6.54 -2.68
N ALA A 47 -29.95 6.03 -3.76
CA ALA A 47 -30.67 5.61 -4.97
C ALA A 47 -31.70 4.50 -4.68
N LEU A 48 -31.34 3.50 -3.85
CA LEU A 48 -32.26 2.43 -3.45
C LEU A 48 -33.45 2.95 -2.64
N ILE A 49 -33.21 3.88 -1.71
CA ILE A 49 -34.27 4.51 -0.90
C ILE A 49 -35.21 5.31 -1.80
N ILE A 50 -34.68 6.07 -2.76
CA ILE A 50 -35.47 6.84 -3.74
C ILE A 50 -36.30 5.90 -4.62
N ILE A 51 -35.70 4.83 -5.16
CA ILE A 51 -36.41 3.85 -5.98
C ILE A 51 -37.55 3.19 -5.19
N GLY A 52 -37.28 2.79 -3.95
CA GLY A 52 -38.30 2.22 -3.06
C GLY A 52 -39.44 3.20 -2.78
N ALA A 53 -39.12 4.47 -2.52
CA ALA A 53 -40.11 5.52 -2.32
C ALA A 53 -40.98 5.76 -3.56
N ILE A 54 -40.38 5.76 -4.76
CA ILE A 54 -41.10 5.89 -6.03
C ILE A 54 -42.06 4.71 -6.22
N VAL A 55 -41.60 3.48 -6.01
CA VAL A 55 -42.43 2.28 -6.16
C VAL A 55 -43.63 2.31 -5.21
N VAL A 56 -43.42 2.63 -3.93
CA VAL A 56 -44.52 2.74 -2.95
C VAL A 56 -45.46 3.89 -3.31
N GLY A 57 -44.92 5.01 -3.81
CA GLY A 57 -45.66 6.18 -4.27
C GLY A 57 -46.61 5.93 -5.43
N LEU A 58 -46.32 4.91 -6.25
CA LEU A 58 -47.21 4.50 -7.34
C LEU A 58 -48.46 3.76 -6.85
N PHE A 59 -48.39 3.09 -5.69
CA PHE A 59 -49.53 2.34 -5.12
C PHE A 59 -50.24 3.11 -4.01
N TYR A 60 -49.54 3.97 -3.28
CA TYR A 60 -50.06 4.77 -2.18
C TYR A 60 -49.61 6.23 -2.33
N PRO A 61 -50.50 7.23 -2.26
CA PRO A 61 -50.08 8.63 -2.31
C PRO A 61 -49.27 8.97 -1.06
N LEU A 62 -47.95 9.08 -1.20
CA LEU A 62 -47.08 9.64 -0.17
C LEU A 62 -47.39 11.13 -0.04
N GLY A 63 -48.33 11.47 0.84
CA GLY A 63 -48.60 12.86 1.21
C GLY A 63 -47.37 13.52 1.87
N MET A 64 -47.54 14.75 2.37
CA MET A 64 -46.45 15.53 2.97
C MET A 64 -45.69 14.78 4.09
N MET A 65 -46.40 13.95 4.89
CA MET A 65 -45.79 13.11 5.92
C MET A 65 -44.96 11.95 5.35
N GLY A 66 -45.36 11.39 4.21
CA GLY A 66 -44.60 10.34 3.52
C GLY A 66 -43.31 10.90 2.90
N ALA A 67 -43.40 12.07 2.26
CA ALA A 67 -42.23 12.77 1.73
C ALA A 67 -41.22 13.14 2.84
N LEU A 68 -41.71 13.62 4.00
CA LEU A 68 -40.87 13.87 5.17
C LEU A 68 -40.21 12.59 5.70
N GLY A 69 -40.92 11.46 5.72
CA GLY A 69 -40.35 10.17 6.12
C GLY A 69 -39.22 9.69 5.21
N VAL A 70 -39.37 9.85 3.89
CA VAL A 70 -38.32 9.52 2.91
C VAL A 70 -37.11 10.44 3.08
N MET A 71 -37.34 11.75 3.27
CA MET A 71 -36.28 12.72 3.57
C MET A 71 -35.52 12.36 4.86
N ALA A 72 -36.24 11.98 5.93
CA ALA A 72 -35.61 11.57 7.19
C ALA A 72 -34.79 10.28 7.02
N LEU A 73 -35.27 9.32 6.22
CA LEU A 73 -34.54 8.09 5.88
C LEU A 73 -33.26 8.37 5.09
N LEU A 74 -33.31 9.29 4.11
CA LEU A 74 -32.12 9.71 3.37
C LEU A 74 -31.10 10.36 4.31
N ILE A 75 -31.52 11.31 5.15
CA ILE A 75 -30.63 11.96 6.12
C ILE A 75 -30.00 10.92 7.07
N LEU A 76 -30.78 9.97 7.57
CA LEU A 76 -30.28 8.90 8.44
C LEU A 76 -29.31 7.97 7.71
N ALA A 77 -29.60 7.56 6.48
CA ALA A 77 -28.74 6.71 5.69
C ALA A 77 -27.42 7.40 5.35
N THR A 78 -27.48 8.66 4.87
CA THR A 78 -26.29 9.47 4.59
C THR A 78 -25.46 9.68 5.86
N ALA A 79 -26.08 10.01 7.00
CA ALA A 79 -25.38 10.19 8.28
C ALA A 79 -24.74 8.88 8.77
N PHE A 80 -25.47 7.76 8.67
CA PHE A 80 -24.98 6.45 9.08
C PHE A 80 -23.75 6.04 8.26
N PHE A 81 -23.80 6.16 6.93
CA PHE A 81 -22.68 5.82 6.06
C PHE A 81 -21.52 6.84 6.11
N ALA A 82 -21.79 8.10 6.48
CA ALA A 82 -20.74 9.11 6.69
C ALA A 82 -19.86 8.80 7.92
N ILE A 83 -20.45 8.21 8.96
CA ILE A 83 -19.76 7.91 10.23
C ILE A 83 -19.08 6.53 10.18
N MET A 84 -19.61 5.58 9.39
CA MET A 84 -19.08 4.22 9.34
C MET A 84 -17.72 4.14 8.61
N PRO A 85 -16.67 3.54 9.21
CA PRO A 85 -15.39 3.37 8.55
C PRO A 85 -15.54 2.41 7.35
N VAL A 86 -15.23 2.93 6.15
CA VAL A 86 -15.39 2.20 4.88
C VAL A 86 -14.30 1.14 4.65
N SER A 87 -13.19 1.26 5.37
CA SER A 87 -12.06 0.34 5.34
C SER A 87 -12.00 -0.42 6.66
N ALA A 88 -12.15 -1.75 6.63
CA ALA A 88 -11.83 -2.58 7.79
C ALA A 88 -10.35 -2.37 8.14
N PRO A 89 -9.98 -2.27 9.43
CA PRO A 89 -8.58 -2.19 9.82
C PRO A 89 -7.86 -3.43 9.27
N VAL A 90 -6.83 -3.21 8.45
CA VAL A 90 -6.02 -4.31 7.92
C VAL A 90 -5.32 -4.95 9.13
N THR A 91 -5.67 -6.20 9.45
CA THR A 91 -4.99 -6.95 10.51
C THR A 91 -3.79 -7.69 9.93
N VAL A 92 -2.79 -7.96 10.78
CA VAL A 92 -1.58 -8.70 10.37
C VAL A 92 -1.93 -10.10 9.86
N GLU A 93 -2.92 -10.73 10.48
CA GLU A 93 -3.42 -12.04 10.10
C GLU A 93 -4.10 -12.03 8.71
N ALA A 94 -4.69 -10.89 8.33
CA ALA A 94 -5.26 -10.70 7.00
C ALA A 94 -4.16 -10.49 5.95
N LEU A 95 -3.02 -9.85 6.28
CA LEU A 95 -1.92 -9.64 5.35
C LEU A 95 -1.34 -10.96 4.83
N GLY A 96 -1.16 -11.96 5.70
CA GLY A 96 -0.68 -13.29 5.28
C GLY A 96 -1.62 -14.03 4.33
N GLN A 97 -2.91 -13.70 4.32
CA GLN A 97 -3.93 -14.35 3.48
C GLN A 97 -4.24 -13.57 2.18
N VAL A 98 -3.67 -12.39 2.01
CA VAL A 98 -3.90 -11.55 0.83
C VAL A 98 -3.20 -12.15 -0.41
N PRO A 99 -3.86 -12.17 -1.59
CA PRO A 99 -3.23 -12.64 -2.82
C PRO A 99 -1.99 -11.81 -3.13
N LEU A 100 -0.97 -12.43 -3.74
CA LEU A 100 0.36 -11.82 -3.88
C LEU A 100 0.29 -10.45 -4.58
N LYS A 101 -0.60 -10.32 -5.57
CA LYS A 101 -0.80 -9.10 -6.35
C LYS A 101 -1.29 -7.91 -5.52
N ALA A 102 -2.06 -8.17 -4.47
CA ALA A 102 -2.62 -7.12 -3.60
C ALA A 102 -1.78 -6.91 -2.33
N LEU A 103 -0.80 -7.78 -2.07
CA LEU A 103 0.02 -7.78 -0.86
C LEU A 103 0.81 -6.48 -0.68
N PRO A 104 1.51 -5.92 -1.70
CA PRO A 104 2.33 -4.72 -1.52
C PRO A 104 1.47 -3.51 -1.17
N MET A 105 0.38 -3.29 -1.91
CA MET A 105 -0.55 -2.18 -1.66
C MET A 105 -1.27 -2.27 -0.32
N THR A 106 -1.54 -3.49 0.17
CA THR A 106 -2.25 -3.69 1.44
C THR A 106 -1.28 -3.51 2.62
N THR A 107 -0.05 -4.00 2.47
CA THR A 107 1.02 -3.84 3.47
C THR A 107 1.47 -2.39 3.61
N GLU A 108 1.56 -1.66 2.49
CA GLU A 108 1.80 -0.22 2.51
C GLU A 108 0.75 0.52 3.33
N ARG A 109 -0.53 0.33 3.04
CA ARG A 109 -1.62 1.00 3.78
C ARG A 109 -1.59 0.65 5.27
N TRP A 110 -1.23 -0.59 5.58
CA TRP A 110 -1.03 -1.01 6.96
C TRP A 110 0.14 -0.26 7.60
N LEU A 111 1.30 -0.18 6.95
CA LEU A 111 2.49 0.56 7.41
C LEU A 111 2.20 2.05 7.63
N GLU A 112 1.47 2.70 6.71
CA GLU A 112 1.03 4.10 6.86
C GLU A 112 0.21 4.31 8.14
N THR A 113 -0.63 3.33 8.49
CA THR A 113 -1.43 3.36 9.72
C THR A 113 -0.56 3.19 10.97
N GLN A 114 0.53 2.42 10.89
CA GLN A 114 1.44 2.19 12.01
C GLN A 114 2.47 3.32 12.22
N ARG A 115 2.78 4.10 11.18
CA ARG A 115 3.73 5.22 11.17
C ARG A 115 3.74 6.12 12.43
N PRO A 116 2.60 6.60 12.98
CA PRO A 116 2.62 7.48 14.16
C PRO A 116 3.17 6.81 15.42
N ALA A 117 3.03 5.49 15.56
CA ALA A 117 3.48 4.74 16.73
C ALA A 117 5.01 4.45 16.71
N LEU A 118 5.69 4.78 15.61
CA LEU A 118 7.10 4.47 15.38
C LEU A 118 8.02 5.66 15.73
N PRO A 119 9.27 5.40 16.16
CA PRO A 119 10.25 6.43 16.46
C PRO A 119 10.73 7.13 15.18
N ALA A 120 11.22 8.37 15.30
CA ALA A 120 11.54 9.21 14.15
C ALA A 120 12.51 8.57 13.11
N PRO A 121 13.62 7.90 13.50
CA PRO A 121 14.52 7.25 12.55
C PRO A 121 13.87 6.10 11.78
N VAL A 122 12.90 5.43 12.39
CA VAL A 122 12.20 4.30 11.76
C VAL A 122 11.15 4.78 10.76
N ARG A 123 10.55 5.95 10.97
CA ARG A 123 9.55 6.51 10.04
C ARG A 123 10.13 6.67 8.64
N THR A 124 11.39 7.11 8.53
CA THR A 124 12.05 7.26 7.22
C THR A 124 12.33 5.93 6.54
N LEU A 125 12.61 4.86 7.29
CA LEU A 125 12.76 3.49 6.77
C LEU A 125 11.40 2.92 6.33
N VAL A 126 10.34 3.13 7.10
CA VAL A 126 9.00 2.71 6.69
C VAL A 126 8.56 3.43 5.41
N ASP A 127 8.89 4.73 5.30
CA ASP A 127 8.61 5.50 4.08
C ASP A 127 9.42 4.96 2.88
N SER A 128 10.68 4.53 3.06
CA SER A 128 11.48 3.91 1.97
C SER A 128 10.92 2.55 1.56
N ILE A 129 10.59 1.70 2.53
CA ILE A 129 9.96 0.40 2.29
C ILE A 129 8.64 0.60 1.53
N GLY A 130 7.82 1.56 1.93
CA GLY A 130 6.59 1.91 1.22
C GLY A 130 6.85 2.23 -0.27
N VAL A 131 7.86 3.04 -0.58
CA VAL A 131 8.24 3.32 -1.98
C VAL A 131 8.68 2.05 -2.71
N LYS A 132 9.51 1.20 -2.10
CA LYS A 132 9.93 -0.07 -2.71
C LYS A 132 8.74 -1.01 -2.99
N LEU A 133 7.80 -1.12 -2.05
CA LEU A 133 6.57 -1.91 -2.22
C LEU A 133 5.71 -1.42 -3.40
N GLU A 134 5.61 -0.10 -3.60
CA GLU A 134 4.90 0.49 -4.74
C GLU A 134 5.59 0.15 -6.06
N THR A 135 6.93 0.20 -6.11
CA THR A 135 7.71 -0.17 -7.29
C THR A 135 7.68 -1.67 -7.60
N LEU A 136 7.52 -2.50 -6.58
CA LEU A 136 7.47 -3.96 -6.67
C LEU A 136 6.08 -4.46 -7.12
N ALA A 137 5.01 -3.71 -6.84
CA ALA A 137 3.63 -4.06 -7.16
C ALA A 137 3.39 -4.53 -8.62
N PRO A 138 3.84 -3.82 -9.67
CA PRO A 138 3.65 -4.28 -11.05
C PRO A 138 4.40 -5.58 -11.36
N GLN A 139 5.59 -5.79 -10.77
CA GLN A 139 6.41 -6.98 -10.99
C GLN A 139 5.76 -8.22 -10.34
N LEU A 140 5.22 -8.07 -9.14
CA LEU A 140 4.47 -9.14 -8.46
C LEU A 140 3.13 -9.44 -9.12
N ALA A 141 2.56 -8.49 -9.87
CA ALA A 141 1.32 -8.72 -10.60
C ALA A 141 1.50 -9.72 -11.76
N THR A 142 2.70 -9.77 -12.33
CA THR A 142 3.09 -10.68 -13.43
C THR A 142 3.73 -11.97 -12.94
N LEU A 143 4.33 -11.97 -11.74
CA LEU A 143 4.93 -13.15 -11.12
C LEU A 143 3.89 -14.24 -10.81
N ASN A 144 4.26 -15.50 -11.02
CA ASN A 144 3.42 -16.64 -10.68
C ASN A 144 3.51 -16.96 -9.19
N GLU A 145 2.36 -17.13 -8.52
CA GLU A 145 2.32 -17.41 -7.07
C GLU A 145 2.96 -18.76 -6.68
N SER A 146 3.12 -19.68 -7.63
CA SER A 146 3.76 -20.99 -7.40
C SER A 146 5.29 -20.92 -7.39
N GLU A 147 5.89 -19.78 -7.76
CA GLU A 147 7.34 -19.63 -7.78
C GLU A 147 7.92 -19.46 -6.37
N PRO A 148 9.14 -19.96 -6.11
CA PRO A 148 9.79 -19.81 -4.81
C PRO A 148 9.97 -18.33 -4.42
N ALA A 149 10.32 -17.47 -5.36
CA ALA A 149 10.44 -16.03 -5.14
C ALA A 149 9.14 -15.39 -4.66
N ALA A 150 7.98 -15.82 -5.17
CA ALA A 150 6.68 -15.34 -4.72
C ALA A 150 6.38 -15.72 -3.27
N ALA A 151 6.76 -16.93 -2.86
CA ALA A 151 6.59 -17.39 -1.48
C ALA A 151 7.49 -16.62 -0.49
N GLU A 152 8.73 -16.34 -0.87
CA GLU A 152 9.68 -15.56 -0.07
C GLU A 152 9.21 -14.12 0.12
N VAL A 153 8.80 -13.46 -0.97
CA VAL A 153 8.24 -12.11 -0.93
C VAL A 153 6.98 -12.05 -0.05
N ARG A 154 6.10 -13.04 -0.17
CA ARG A 154 4.90 -13.13 0.69
C ARG A 154 5.27 -13.25 2.16
N LYS A 155 6.23 -14.10 2.50
CA LYS A 155 6.70 -14.29 3.87
C LYS A 155 7.33 -13.01 4.42
N LEU A 156 8.17 -12.34 3.64
CA LEU A 156 8.87 -11.12 4.06
C LEU A 156 7.89 -9.97 4.30
N ILE A 157 7.04 -9.68 3.32
CA ILE A 157 6.14 -8.51 3.33
C ILE A 157 4.87 -8.78 4.14
N GLY A 158 4.31 -9.98 4.04
CA GLY A 158 3.03 -10.34 4.65
C GLY A 158 3.13 -10.82 6.10
N GLU A 159 4.27 -11.36 6.51
CA GLU A 159 4.43 -11.97 7.85
C GLU A 159 5.55 -11.32 8.66
N GLN A 160 6.79 -11.31 8.13
CA GLN A 160 7.97 -10.89 8.90
C GLN A 160 7.95 -9.39 9.21
N LEU A 161 7.69 -8.56 8.20
CA LEU A 161 7.63 -7.11 8.36
C LEU A 161 6.50 -6.71 9.34
N PRO A 162 5.26 -7.21 9.20
CA PRO A 162 4.21 -6.88 10.13
C PRO A 162 4.46 -7.40 11.55
N GLU A 163 5.01 -8.62 11.70
CA GLU A 163 5.29 -9.19 13.01
C GLU A 163 6.41 -8.43 13.74
N LEU A 164 7.44 -7.95 13.04
CA LEU A 164 8.50 -7.14 13.63
C LEU A 164 7.94 -5.84 14.24
N VAL A 165 7.12 -5.13 13.48
CA VAL A 165 6.48 -3.87 13.94
C VAL A 165 5.50 -4.15 15.08
N LYS A 166 4.70 -5.22 15.00
CA LYS A 166 3.77 -5.64 16.06
C LYS A 166 4.53 -6.04 17.34
N GLY A 167 5.65 -6.74 17.21
CA GLY A 167 6.54 -7.11 18.30
C GLY A 167 7.06 -5.88 19.05
N TYR A 168 7.50 -4.86 18.33
CA TYR A 168 7.90 -3.57 18.93
C TYR A 168 6.73 -2.86 19.64
N GLN A 169 5.53 -2.87 19.06
CA GLN A 169 4.37 -2.23 19.66
C GLN A 169 3.93 -2.87 20.98
N ARG A 170 4.15 -4.18 21.16
CA ARG A 170 3.91 -4.89 22.42
C ARG A 170 4.82 -4.40 23.55
N VAL A 171 5.95 -3.75 23.23
CA VAL A 171 6.86 -3.17 24.23
C VAL A 171 6.26 -1.85 24.76
N PRO A 172 6.06 -1.71 26.09
CA PRO A 172 5.60 -0.46 26.69
C PRO A 172 6.55 0.70 26.41
N GLU A 173 6.02 1.89 26.11
CA GLU A 173 6.80 3.08 25.74
C GLU A 173 7.99 3.39 26.67
N PRO A 174 7.85 3.32 28.02
CA PRO A 174 8.97 3.62 28.92
C PRO A 174 10.16 2.66 28.77
N LEU A 175 9.93 1.45 28.26
CA LEU A 175 10.96 0.42 28.11
C LEU A 175 11.61 0.40 26.73
N ARG A 176 11.11 1.17 25.75
CA ARG A 176 11.60 1.14 24.37
C ARG A 176 13.00 1.74 24.21
N LYS A 177 13.37 2.64 25.11
CA LYS A 177 14.68 3.29 25.19
C LYS A 177 15.63 2.66 26.20
N VAL A 178 15.17 1.65 26.93
CA VAL A 178 15.98 0.97 27.95
C VAL A 178 16.78 -0.12 27.26
N GLU A 179 18.10 -0.05 27.39
CA GLU A 179 19.00 -1.03 26.82
C GLU A 179 18.79 -2.39 27.47
N ARG A 180 18.63 -3.43 26.64
CA ARG A 180 18.54 -4.82 27.08
C ARG A 180 19.34 -5.69 26.12
N ASN A 181 20.29 -6.45 26.66
CA ASN A 181 21.19 -7.30 25.88
C ASN A 181 22.02 -6.52 24.84
N GLY A 182 22.50 -5.31 25.19
CA GLY A 182 23.38 -4.50 24.34
C GLY A 182 22.66 -3.62 23.30
N LEU A 183 21.34 -3.74 23.16
CA LEU A 183 20.54 -2.96 22.22
C LEU A 183 19.23 -2.47 22.87
N THR A 184 18.79 -1.28 22.49
CA THR A 184 17.44 -0.82 22.83
C THR A 184 16.41 -1.40 21.86
N PRO A 185 15.15 -1.61 22.27
CA PRO A 185 14.07 -1.98 21.34
C PRO A 185 13.93 -1.04 20.14
N ASP A 186 14.16 0.27 20.30
CA ASP A 186 14.20 1.25 19.20
C ASP A 186 15.29 0.90 18.17
N GLN A 187 16.50 0.55 18.64
CA GLN A 187 17.61 0.15 17.78
C GLN A 187 17.37 -1.21 17.12
N GLN A 188 16.82 -2.18 17.86
CA GLN A 188 16.49 -3.50 17.32
C GLN A 188 15.47 -3.39 16.19
N LEU A 189 14.43 -2.56 16.37
CA LEU A 189 13.45 -2.29 15.33
C LEU A 189 14.10 -1.64 14.11
N THR A 190 14.96 -0.65 14.33
CA THR A 190 15.67 0.05 13.25
C THR A 190 16.52 -0.93 12.43
N GLN A 191 17.32 -1.77 13.09
CA GLN A 191 18.16 -2.77 12.42
C GLN A 191 17.34 -3.82 11.67
N GLY A 192 16.27 -4.33 12.30
CA GLY A 192 15.40 -5.32 11.67
C GLY A 192 14.67 -4.76 10.44
N LEU A 193 14.18 -3.53 10.51
CA LEU A 193 13.54 -2.88 9.35
C LEU A 193 14.53 -2.51 8.26
N GLN A 194 15.76 -2.16 8.61
CA GLN A 194 16.82 -1.94 7.63
C GLN A 194 17.14 -3.22 6.86
N LEU A 195 17.29 -4.34 7.57
CA LEU A 195 17.49 -5.65 6.93
C LEU A 195 16.34 -6.01 5.98
N ILE A 196 15.09 -5.76 6.38
CA ILE A 196 13.91 -5.98 5.52
C ILE A 196 13.94 -5.05 4.29
N ASP A 197 14.30 -3.78 4.47
CA ASP A 197 14.40 -2.82 3.36
C ASP A 197 15.45 -3.26 2.32
N ASP A 198 16.59 -3.77 2.77
CA ASP A 198 17.67 -4.30 1.93
C ASP A 198 17.23 -5.58 1.21
N GLU A 199 16.64 -6.53 1.93
CA GLU A 199 16.13 -7.80 1.38
C GLU A 199 15.06 -7.57 0.30
N ILE A 200 14.13 -6.62 0.52
CA ILE A 200 13.13 -6.24 -0.48
C ILE A 200 13.81 -5.70 -1.75
N ALA A 201 14.88 -4.91 -1.61
CA ALA A 201 15.61 -4.38 -2.77
C ALA A 201 16.35 -5.48 -3.53
N GLU A 202 16.94 -6.44 -2.82
CA GLU A 202 17.59 -7.60 -3.41
C GLU A 202 16.58 -8.46 -4.20
N MET A 203 15.45 -8.85 -3.59
CA MET A 203 14.39 -9.61 -4.25
C MET A 203 13.83 -8.88 -5.48
N THR A 204 13.65 -7.55 -5.39
CA THR A 204 13.21 -6.74 -6.54
C THR A 204 14.21 -6.84 -7.70
N THR A 205 15.51 -6.81 -7.38
CA THR A 205 16.56 -6.92 -8.39
C THR A 205 16.60 -8.32 -9.02
N GLN A 206 16.44 -9.37 -8.21
CA GLN A 206 16.41 -10.75 -8.68
C GLN A 206 15.21 -11.01 -9.62
N ILE A 207 14.02 -10.52 -9.27
CA ILE A 207 12.81 -10.64 -10.12
C ILE A 207 13.04 -9.90 -11.44
N ALA A 208 13.56 -8.66 -11.39
CA ALA A 208 13.85 -7.88 -12.58
C ALA A 208 14.91 -8.54 -13.48
N GLN A 209 15.94 -9.18 -12.91
CA GLN A 209 16.94 -9.93 -13.69
C GLN A 209 16.30 -11.09 -14.46
N GLY A 210 15.41 -11.86 -13.82
CA GLY A 210 14.68 -12.94 -14.50
C GLY A 210 13.88 -12.45 -15.71
N ASP A 211 13.21 -11.30 -15.57
CA ASP A 211 12.46 -10.68 -16.68
C ASP A 211 13.39 -10.22 -17.83
N LEU A 212 14.55 -9.66 -17.50
CA LEU A 212 15.54 -9.22 -18.48
C LEU A 212 16.14 -10.41 -19.26
N ASP A 213 16.44 -11.51 -18.58
CA ASP A 213 16.97 -12.73 -19.20
C ASP A 213 15.95 -13.38 -20.15
N ALA A 214 14.68 -13.40 -19.74
CA ALA A 214 13.59 -13.86 -20.58
C ALA A 214 13.44 -13.01 -21.85
N LEU A 215 13.59 -11.69 -21.72
CA LEU A 215 13.57 -10.76 -22.85
C LEU A 215 14.76 -10.98 -23.80
N ALA A 216 15.97 -11.15 -23.26
CA ALA A 216 17.18 -11.42 -24.05
C ALA A 216 17.07 -12.73 -24.85
N THR A 217 16.49 -13.78 -24.25
CA THR A 217 16.27 -15.07 -24.91
C THR A 217 15.27 -14.93 -26.06
N ARG A 218 14.16 -14.23 -25.86
CA ARG A 218 13.18 -13.94 -26.93
C ARG A 218 13.80 -13.13 -28.05
N GLY A 219 14.60 -12.11 -27.73
CA GLY A 219 15.31 -11.30 -28.72
C GLY A 219 16.27 -12.14 -29.58
N ARG A 220 17.04 -13.05 -28.96
CA ARG A 220 17.92 -13.97 -29.68
C ARG A 220 17.15 -14.96 -30.54
N TYR A 221 16.03 -15.49 -30.06
CA TYR A 221 15.17 -16.38 -30.86
C TYR A 221 14.64 -15.68 -32.12
N LEU A 222 14.15 -14.45 -31.99
CA LEU A 222 13.67 -13.67 -33.14
C LEU A 222 14.77 -13.40 -34.15
N GLN A 223 15.99 -13.09 -33.69
CA GLN A 223 17.13 -12.91 -34.59
C GLN A 223 17.44 -14.18 -35.38
N ILE A 224 17.43 -15.36 -34.75
CA ILE A 224 17.70 -16.62 -35.46
C ILE A 224 16.57 -16.89 -36.46
N ARG A 225 15.31 -16.87 -36.01
CA ARG A 225 14.15 -17.24 -36.85
C ARG A 225 13.97 -16.38 -38.09
N TYR A 226 14.11 -15.06 -37.97
CA TYR A 226 13.80 -14.14 -39.06
C TYR A 226 15.01 -13.76 -39.91
N LYS A 227 16.23 -13.87 -39.36
CA LYS A 227 17.46 -13.61 -40.13
C LYS A 227 17.87 -14.82 -40.96
N ASP A 228 17.49 -16.04 -40.56
CA ASP A 228 17.68 -17.25 -41.38
C ASP A 228 16.65 -17.34 -42.53
N ASP A 229 15.41 -16.87 -42.34
CA ASP A 229 14.38 -16.80 -43.39
C ASP A 229 14.74 -15.77 -44.50
N GLU A 230 15.46 -14.70 -44.17
CA GLU A 230 15.94 -13.68 -45.13
C GLU A 230 17.15 -14.16 -45.95
N ILE A 231 17.88 -15.17 -45.47
CA ILE A 231 19.03 -15.77 -46.18
C ILE A 231 18.59 -17.00 -47.00
N ALA A 232 17.45 -17.60 -46.68
CA ALA A 232 16.91 -18.78 -47.35
C ALA A 232 15.83 -18.49 -48.42
N GLY A 233 15.42 -17.23 -48.60
CA GLY A 233 14.50 -16.77 -49.65
C GLY A 233 15.22 -16.12 -50.83
#